data_AF-A0A846WSH6-F1
#
_entry.id   AF-A0A846WSH6-F1
#
_cell.length_a   1.000
_cell.length_b   1.000
_cell.length_c   1.000
_cell.angle_alpha   90.00
_cell.angle_beta   90.00
_cell.angle_gamma   90.00
#
_symmetry.space_group_name_H-M   'P 1'
#
loop_
_entity.id
_entity.type
_entity.pdbx_description
1 polymer ?
#
loop_
_entity_poly.entity_id
_entity_poly.type
_entity_poly.pdbx_seq_one_letter_code
_entity_poly.pdbx_strand_id
1 'polypeptide(L)'
;MTMPLSGSPLPRGERTDAEQLPSAIAIPDGYNPRRLPILVAPRDDETAPSWLRRFGHRYGLTARALLRELGIPTSAWSPTRVSAHIAEHSDLIVDTVGLPDERARYLRAGLISEAVSAFRTHWERYGKSSESMPLDPSYCPECLAQQGYWNSTWSLPLHRVCVEHAILMPTNCPRCAETPWAGTSWPNSTDPNWACPQRDNRPRTPRTRHAYCGHDLRDVEFRRVAPEIVEAQVWILELARGASEPSTNSFGGQRFSTREYFDAALTLGKPIMSCQAASDPDAACLEQLLKVKSILCEEDVHAAHSLAVEQSVLTPGTWLLRDGRDLPRSRTNAVIGHLAITPLAEKLSPTAQLTFRVASGCARYPTAHEIPGNHIPLSSIPQVHWTGFRDYTTAKDRAVLSMLLARSGTARPWGHIAFALGLPHEFSRYPPLLIRQIKRSGDWTDTLDQIENQTRELLTGPPPIDYHRRRLQLANPDLTISIARILSTSRTFRAVTPHALAVAIWEVYTGGAAEFATESLYSEDSNDGDLSSARNLVREQWSTIRSNSLLPDLGFGEEPLEWRPP
;
A
#
# COMPACT_ATOMS: atom_id res chain seq x y z
N MET A 1 55.66 12.31 53.26
CA MET A 1 56.61 13.43 53.14
C MET A 1 56.62 13.84 51.67
N THR A 2 56.19 15.09 51.40
CA THR A 2 56.57 15.95 50.25
C THR A 2 56.39 15.45 48.80
N MET A 3 55.25 15.81 48.17
CA MET A 3 55.03 16.88 47.16
C MET A 3 56.15 17.17 46.09
N PRO A 4 55.87 17.89 44.97
CA PRO A 4 55.04 17.56 43.80
C PRO A 4 55.67 18.05 42.45
N LEU A 5 54.91 17.85 41.36
CA LEU A 5 54.82 18.59 40.08
C LEU A 5 55.81 19.76 39.79
N SER A 6 56.55 19.66 38.67
CA SER A 6 56.71 20.74 37.68
C SER A 6 57.36 20.19 36.40
N GLY A 7 56.67 20.34 35.27
CA GLY A 7 57.16 19.93 33.95
C GLY A 7 56.26 20.50 32.88
N SER A 8 56.55 21.73 32.47
CA SER A 8 55.84 22.52 31.47
C SER A 8 55.60 21.78 30.15
N PRO A 9 54.51 22.11 29.43
CA PRO A 9 54.15 21.46 28.17
C PRO A 9 55.13 21.84 27.06
N LEU A 10 55.66 20.84 26.35
CA LEU A 10 56.41 21.05 25.13
C LEU A 10 55.49 21.64 24.03
N PRO A 11 56.03 22.47 23.13
CA PRO A 11 55.22 23.29 22.23
C PRO A 11 54.44 22.42 21.26
N ARG A 12 53.19 22.81 20.97
CA ARG A 12 52.50 22.40 19.75
C ARG A 12 53.38 22.81 18.57
N GLY A 13 54.10 21.84 18.02
CA GLY A 13 54.69 21.96 16.70
C GLY A 13 53.56 22.27 15.73
N GLU A 14 53.67 23.44 15.10
CA GLU A 14 52.82 23.87 14.02
C GLU A 14 52.70 22.75 12.98
N ARG A 15 51.46 22.49 12.57
CA ARG A 15 51.16 21.78 11.32
C ARG A 15 51.78 22.61 10.20
N THR A 16 53.03 22.31 9.86
CA THR A 16 53.57 22.63 8.54
C THR A 16 52.78 21.81 7.55
N ASP A 17 51.96 22.54 6.80
CA ASP A 17 51.59 22.33 5.41
C ASP A 17 51.65 20.91 4.89
N ALA A 18 50.47 20.46 4.44
CA ALA A 18 50.29 19.34 3.56
C ALA A 18 51.46 19.23 2.57
N GLU A 19 52.38 18.30 2.85
CA GLU A 19 53.25 17.75 1.83
C GLU A 19 52.31 17.18 0.78
N GLN A 20 52.14 17.98 -0.27
CA GLN A 20 51.53 17.60 -1.52
C GLN A 20 52.21 16.32 -1.95
N LEU A 21 51.51 15.20 -1.76
CA LEU A 21 51.78 13.97 -2.50
C LEU A 21 51.98 14.39 -3.96
N PRO A 22 53.13 14.02 -4.58
CA PRO A 22 53.48 14.51 -5.90
C PRO A 22 52.31 14.30 -6.86
N SER A 23 51.95 15.39 -7.55
CA SER A 23 50.90 15.40 -8.56
C SER A 23 51.11 14.23 -9.54
N ALA A 24 50.07 13.41 -9.63
CA ALA A 24 49.87 12.29 -10.54
C ALA A 24 50.93 12.13 -11.65
N ILE A 25 51.56 10.94 -11.67
CA ILE A 25 52.18 10.39 -12.87
C ILE A 25 51.14 10.52 -13.99
N ALA A 26 51.42 11.37 -14.98
CA ALA A 26 50.63 11.45 -16.20
C ALA A 26 50.92 10.17 -16.99
N ILE A 27 50.00 9.21 -16.91
CA ILE A 27 50.07 7.98 -17.69
C ILE A 27 49.53 8.31 -19.09
N PRO A 28 50.32 8.12 -20.16
CA PRO A 28 49.84 8.28 -21.53
C PRO A 28 48.66 7.33 -21.76
N ASP A 29 47.67 7.74 -22.56
CA ASP A 29 46.48 6.96 -22.99
C ASP A 29 45.20 7.03 -22.12
N GLY A 30 45.02 8.07 -21.32
CA GLY A 30 43.71 8.31 -20.66
C GLY A 30 43.39 7.34 -19.51
N TYR A 31 44.39 6.62 -19.01
CA TYR A 31 44.29 5.79 -17.81
C TYR A 31 44.23 6.70 -16.58
N ASN A 32 43.11 6.66 -15.86
CA ASN A 32 42.97 7.35 -14.58
C ASN A 32 43.64 6.51 -13.48
N PRO A 33 44.74 6.95 -12.85
CA PRO A 33 45.45 6.19 -11.82
C PRO A 33 44.62 5.97 -10.54
N ARG A 34 43.50 6.67 -10.38
CA ARG A 34 42.54 6.44 -9.30
C ARG A 34 41.55 5.31 -9.59
N ARG A 35 41.51 4.81 -10.83
CA ARG A 35 40.63 3.71 -11.22
C ARG A 35 41.32 2.37 -11.08
N LEU A 36 40.53 1.38 -10.71
CA LEU A 36 40.97 0.00 -10.67
C LEU A 36 41.22 -0.55 -12.09
N PRO A 37 42.34 -1.26 -12.35
CA PRO A 37 42.77 -1.61 -13.71
C PRO A 37 41.93 -2.69 -14.40
N ILE A 38 41.16 -3.48 -13.64
CA ILE A 38 40.33 -4.57 -14.13
C ILE A 38 38.88 -4.25 -13.77
N LEU A 39 38.10 -3.88 -14.77
CA LEU A 39 36.68 -3.63 -14.60
C LEU A 39 35.93 -4.93 -14.27
N VAL A 40 35.25 -4.96 -13.13
CA VAL A 40 34.33 -6.05 -12.76
C VAL A 40 32.93 -5.48 -12.60
N ALA A 41 32.22 -5.33 -13.73
CA ALA A 41 30.86 -4.80 -13.72
C ALA A 41 29.85 -5.79 -13.10
N PRO A 42 28.88 -5.32 -12.28
CA PRO A 42 27.77 -6.16 -11.80
C PRO A 42 26.83 -6.55 -12.95
N ARG A 43 26.21 -7.74 -12.85
CA ARG A 43 25.15 -8.16 -13.79
C ARG A 43 23.78 -7.63 -13.35
N ASP A 44 22.82 -7.58 -14.28
CA ASP A 44 21.50 -6.94 -14.13
C ASP A 44 20.61 -7.59 -13.05
N ASP A 45 20.97 -8.79 -12.62
CA ASP A 45 20.27 -9.60 -11.64
C ASP A 45 21.23 -10.22 -10.61
N GLU A 46 22.50 -9.83 -10.56
CA GLU A 46 23.48 -10.38 -9.64
C GLU A 46 23.32 -9.81 -8.22
N THR A 47 23.36 -10.68 -7.21
CA THR A 47 23.35 -10.23 -5.81
C THR A 47 24.61 -9.45 -5.43
N ALA A 48 24.47 -8.48 -4.53
CA ALA A 48 25.61 -7.75 -3.96
C ALA A 48 26.74 -8.65 -3.39
N PRO A 49 26.46 -9.68 -2.56
CA PRO A 49 27.49 -10.60 -2.10
C PRO A 49 28.21 -11.35 -3.24
N SER A 50 27.47 -11.79 -4.27
CA SER A 50 28.05 -12.47 -5.44
C SER A 50 28.98 -11.54 -6.21
N TRP A 51 28.54 -10.31 -6.48
CA TRP A 51 29.36 -9.34 -7.20
C TRP A 51 30.64 -9.01 -6.43
N LEU A 52 30.55 -8.71 -5.14
CA LEU A 52 31.72 -8.38 -4.31
C LEU A 52 32.70 -9.54 -4.20
N ARG A 53 32.22 -10.78 -4.08
CA ARG A 53 33.11 -11.95 -4.02
C ARG A 53 33.74 -12.23 -5.39
N ARG A 54 33.02 -12.07 -6.49
CA ARG A 54 33.59 -12.13 -7.86
C ARG A 54 34.66 -11.08 -8.09
N PHE A 55 34.39 -9.85 -7.63
CA PHE A 55 35.31 -8.73 -7.69
C PHE A 55 36.55 -9.00 -6.83
N GLY A 56 36.37 -9.38 -5.58
CA GLY A 56 37.46 -9.78 -4.69
C GLY A 56 38.31 -10.90 -5.27
N HIS A 57 37.69 -11.99 -5.71
CA HIS A 57 38.37 -13.13 -6.33
C HIS A 57 39.21 -12.72 -7.54
N ARG A 58 38.72 -11.81 -8.39
CA ARG A 58 39.47 -11.31 -9.55
C ARG A 58 40.76 -10.57 -9.16
N TYR A 59 40.76 -9.93 -7.99
CA TYR A 59 41.89 -9.18 -7.43
C TYR A 59 42.70 -9.95 -6.37
N GLY A 60 42.33 -11.20 -6.07
CA GLY A 60 42.93 -11.96 -4.96
C GLY A 60 42.62 -11.39 -3.57
N LEU A 61 41.56 -10.57 -3.45
CA LEU A 61 41.12 -9.94 -2.23
C LEU A 61 39.87 -10.63 -1.67
N THR A 62 39.71 -10.59 -0.35
CA THR A 62 38.40 -10.90 0.26
C THR A 62 37.44 -9.73 0.00
N ALA A 63 36.12 -9.98 -0.04
CA ALA A 63 35.13 -8.90 -0.17
C ALA A 63 35.29 -7.82 0.92
N ARG A 64 35.68 -8.24 2.13
CA ARG A 64 36.02 -7.33 3.23
C ARG A 64 37.23 -6.47 2.94
N ALA A 65 38.31 -7.06 2.45
CA ALA A 65 39.51 -6.31 2.09
C ALA A 65 39.18 -5.33 0.97
N LEU A 66 38.46 -5.77 -0.07
CA LEU A 66 38.02 -4.93 -1.18
C LEU A 66 37.24 -3.69 -0.70
N LEU A 67 36.19 -3.86 0.11
CA LEU A 67 35.42 -2.72 0.62
C LEU A 67 36.26 -1.77 1.47
N ARG A 68 37.21 -2.30 2.25
CA ARG A 68 38.14 -1.47 3.02
C ARG A 68 39.09 -0.68 2.12
N GLU A 69 39.63 -1.29 1.06
CA GLU A 69 40.47 -0.58 0.08
C GLU A 69 39.67 0.50 -0.67
N LEU A 70 38.37 0.28 -0.89
CA LEU A 70 37.45 1.30 -1.42
C LEU A 70 37.09 2.40 -0.41
N GLY A 71 37.60 2.35 0.83
CA GLY A 71 37.30 3.32 1.88
C GLY A 71 35.91 3.17 2.51
N ILE A 72 35.24 2.04 2.32
CA ILE A 72 33.87 1.79 2.82
C ILE A 72 33.93 1.08 4.17
N PRO A 73 33.58 1.77 5.29
CA PRO A 73 33.58 1.16 6.61
C PRO A 73 32.43 0.16 6.74
N THR A 74 32.74 -1.07 7.09
CA THR A 74 31.76 -2.15 7.18
C THR A 74 31.80 -2.79 8.57
N SER A 75 30.89 -2.32 9.44
CA SER A 75 30.75 -2.81 10.82
C SER A 75 29.83 -4.05 10.92
N ALA A 76 29.15 -4.42 9.83
CA ALA A 76 28.29 -5.60 9.79
C ALA A 76 28.21 -6.26 8.40
N TRP A 77 28.14 -7.59 8.40
CA TRP A 77 28.50 -8.44 7.26
C TRP A 77 27.37 -9.33 6.75
N SER A 78 26.13 -9.08 7.17
CA SER A 78 24.97 -9.72 6.57
C SER A 78 24.78 -9.23 5.12
N PRO A 79 24.35 -10.09 4.18
CA PRO A 79 24.03 -9.70 2.81
C PRO A 79 23.21 -8.40 2.68
N THR A 80 22.14 -8.27 3.47
CA THR A 80 21.23 -7.10 3.43
C THR A 80 21.92 -5.79 3.77
N ARG A 81 22.76 -5.77 4.82
CA ARG A 81 23.53 -4.57 5.20
C ARG A 81 24.59 -4.22 4.17
N VAL A 82 25.19 -5.23 3.54
CA VAL A 82 26.15 -4.99 2.46
C VAL A 82 25.48 -4.35 1.25
N SER A 83 24.30 -4.82 0.82
CA SER A 83 23.51 -4.13 -0.21
C SER A 83 23.22 -2.67 0.14
N ALA A 84 22.85 -2.40 1.39
CA ALA A 84 22.60 -1.03 1.85
C ALA A 84 23.84 -0.14 1.78
N HIS A 85 25.01 -0.64 2.21
CA HIS A 85 26.27 0.11 2.10
C HIS A 85 26.71 0.32 0.65
N ILE A 86 26.48 -0.64 -0.25
CA ILE A 86 26.76 -0.46 -1.68
C ILE A 86 25.90 0.68 -2.25
N ALA A 87 24.62 0.75 -1.88
CA ALA A 87 23.73 1.84 -2.28
C ALA A 87 24.18 3.19 -1.71
N GLU A 88 24.52 3.24 -0.42
CA GLU A 88 24.99 4.44 0.28
C GLU A 88 26.27 5.02 -0.33
N HIS A 89 27.19 4.15 -0.76
CA HIS A 89 28.49 4.53 -1.31
C HIS A 89 28.58 4.36 -2.83
N SER A 90 27.45 4.32 -3.54
CA SER A 90 27.42 3.97 -4.96
C SER A 90 28.26 4.90 -5.83
N ASP A 91 28.24 6.21 -5.56
CA ASP A 91 28.98 7.18 -6.39
C ASP A 91 30.50 7.04 -6.23
N LEU A 92 30.97 6.76 -5.01
CA LEU A 92 32.38 6.43 -4.74
C LEU A 92 32.81 5.16 -5.47
N ILE A 93 31.97 4.12 -5.43
CA ILE A 93 32.21 2.85 -6.12
C ILE A 93 32.24 3.08 -7.64
N VAL A 94 31.29 3.84 -8.20
CA VAL A 94 31.21 4.12 -9.64
C VAL A 94 32.45 4.85 -10.12
N ASP A 95 32.93 5.87 -9.38
CA ASP A 95 34.13 6.62 -9.75
C ASP A 95 35.40 5.76 -9.68
N THR A 96 35.55 4.99 -8.59
CA THR A 96 36.75 4.16 -8.34
C THR A 96 36.84 2.95 -9.28
N VAL A 97 35.71 2.34 -9.60
CA VAL A 97 35.64 1.16 -10.49
C VAL A 97 35.57 1.58 -11.96
N GLY A 98 35.08 2.79 -12.25
CA GLY A 98 34.90 3.29 -13.62
C GLY A 98 33.71 2.63 -14.34
N LEU A 99 32.56 2.55 -13.68
CA LEU A 99 31.36 1.89 -14.23
C LEU A 99 30.59 2.80 -15.20
N PRO A 100 29.97 2.25 -16.27
CA PRO A 100 29.02 2.98 -17.10
C PRO A 100 27.77 3.41 -16.31
N ASP A 101 27.14 4.53 -16.70
CA ASP A 101 25.96 5.11 -16.02
C ASP A 101 24.80 4.11 -15.85
N GLU A 102 24.56 3.26 -16.84
CA GLU A 102 23.54 2.22 -16.79
C GLU A 102 23.73 1.25 -15.61
N ARG A 103 24.99 0.95 -15.28
CA ARG A 103 25.37 0.05 -14.18
C ARG A 103 25.38 0.77 -12.83
N ALA A 104 25.61 2.08 -12.82
CA ALA A 104 25.51 2.91 -11.62
C ALA A 104 24.10 2.90 -11.02
N ARG A 105 23.05 2.85 -11.86
CA ARG A 105 21.66 2.72 -11.41
C ARG A 105 21.45 1.49 -10.52
N TYR A 106 22.02 0.35 -10.90
CA TYR A 106 21.85 -0.90 -10.16
C TYR A 106 22.62 -0.89 -8.82
N LEU A 107 23.79 -0.25 -8.78
CA LEU A 107 24.51 -0.01 -7.52
C LEU A 107 23.75 0.90 -6.56
N ARG A 108 23.15 1.98 -7.07
CA ARG A 108 22.29 2.89 -6.27
C ARG A 108 21.09 2.17 -5.68
N ALA A 109 20.58 1.14 -6.36
CA ALA A 109 19.54 0.25 -5.84
C ALA A 109 20.08 -0.84 -4.89
N GLY A 110 21.38 -0.86 -4.58
CA GLY A 110 22.02 -1.84 -3.71
C GLY A 110 22.16 -3.24 -4.31
N LEU A 111 22.13 -3.36 -5.65
CA LEU A 111 22.13 -4.61 -6.40
C LEU A 111 20.96 -5.52 -5.98
N ILE A 112 19.78 -4.91 -5.89
CA ILE A 112 18.51 -5.55 -5.59
C ILE A 112 17.68 -5.47 -6.86
N SER A 113 17.27 -6.63 -7.41
CA SER A 113 16.38 -6.66 -8.57
C SER A 113 15.00 -6.10 -8.25
N GLU A 114 14.31 -5.66 -9.30
CA GLU A 114 12.95 -5.13 -9.26
C GLU A 114 12.00 -6.12 -8.57
N ALA A 115 12.12 -7.42 -8.85
CA ALA A 115 11.32 -8.46 -8.21
C ALA A 115 11.55 -8.55 -6.69
N VAL A 116 12.80 -8.42 -6.22
CA VAL A 116 13.11 -8.41 -4.77
C VAL A 116 12.61 -7.13 -4.11
N SER A 117 12.72 -5.99 -4.79
CA SER A 117 12.15 -4.71 -4.33
C SER A 117 10.63 -4.79 -4.22
N ALA A 118 9.95 -5.40 -5.20
CA ALA A 118 8.52 -5.57 -5.21
C ALA A 118 8.05 -6.43 -4.02
N PHE A 119 8.73 -7.54 -3.77
CA PHE A 119 8.48 -8.41 -2.61
C PHE A 119 8.72 -7.71 -1.27
N ARG A 120 9.81 -6.94 -1.13
CA ARG A 120 10.08 -6.15 0.07
C ARG A 120 8.96 -5.16 0.36
N THR A 121 8.54 -4.41 -0.66
CA THR A 121 7.42 -3.46 -0.54
C THR A 121 6.13 -4.16 -0.11
N HIS A 122 5.91 -5.42 -0.53
CA HIS A 122 4.76 -6.21 -0.10
C HIS A 122 4.87 -6.54 1.39
N TRP A 123 6.04 -7.02 1.81
CA TRP A 123 6.31 -7.38 3.20
C TRP A 123 6.19 -6.18 4.14
N GLU A 124 6.70 -5.01 3.75
CA GLU A 124 6.55 -3.77 4.54
C GLU A 124 5.08 -3.36 4.69
N ARG A 125 4.26 -3.58 3.66
CA ARG A 125 2.84 -3.22 3.66
C ARG A 125 1.96 -4.22 4.44
N TYR A 126 2.23 -5.51 4.30
CA TYR A 126 1.32 -6.58 4.75
C TYR A 126 1.94 -7.60 5.72
N GLY A 127 3.26 -7.58 5.90
CA GLY A 127 3.97 -8.35 6.90
C GLY A 127 3.74 -7.80 8.31
N LYS A 128 4.03 -8.61 9.33
CA LYS A 128 4.00 -8.14 10.71
C LYS A 128 5.32 -7.43 11.01
N SER A 129 5.25 -6.31 11.74
CA SER A 129 6.45 -5.55 12.14
C SER A 129 7.44 -6.35 12.99
N SER A 130 6.98 -7.43 13.65
CA SER A 130 7.79 -8.34 14.44
C SER A 130 8.49 -9.44 13.64
N GLU A 131 8.15 -9.63 12.37
CA GLU A 131 8.66 -10.74 11.56
C GLU A 131 9.74 -10.23 10.59
N SER A 132 10.90 -10.90 10.57
CA SER A 132 11.93 -10.64 9.56
C SER A 132 11.43 -11.09 8.19
N MET A 133 11.80 -10.34 7.15
CA MET A 133 11.48 -10.73 5.78
C MET A 133 12.11 -12.11 5.49
N PRO A 134 11.32 -13.12 5.12
CA PRO A 134 11.85 -14.45 4.82
C PRO A 134 12.57 -14.35 3.48
N LEU A 135 13.90 -14.31 3.52
CA LEU A 135 14.75 -14.52 2.37
C LEU A 135 15.43 -15.86 2.59
N ASP A 136 15.17 -16.81 1.70
CA ASP A 136 15.74 -18.15 1.74
C ASP A 136 16.60 -18.31 0.49
N PRO A 137 17.92 -18.05 0.59
CA PRO A 137 18.82 -18.19 -0.54
C PRO A 137 18.77 -19.62 -1.09
N SER A 138 18.40 -19.72 -2.36
CA SER A 138 18.52 -20.95 -3.15
C SER A 138 19.53 -20.75 -4.28
N TYR A 139 19.88 -21.82 -4.99
CA TYR A 139 20.78 -21.72 -6.14
C TYR A 139 20.50 -22.77 -7.22
N CYS A 140 20.86 -22.43 -8.46
CA CYS A 140 20.91 -23.40 -9.55
C CYS A 140 22.36 -23.84 -9.81
N PRO A 141 22.71 -25.13 -9.64
CA PRO A 141 24.05 -25.65 -9.95
C PRO A 141 24.45 -25.43 -11.41
N GLU A 142 23.51 -25.57 -12.35
CA GLU A 142 23.76 -25.38 -13.79
C GLU A 142 24.02 -23.91 -14.13
N CYS A 143 23.21 -22.96 -13.63
CA CYS A 143 23.52 -21.52 -13.78
C CYS A 143 24.89 -21.20 -13.17
N LEU A 144 25.21 -21.70 -11.97
CA LEU A 144 26.53 -21.44 -11.37
C LEU A 144 27.68 -21.99 -12.23
N ALA A 145 27.48 -23.10 -12.93
CA ALA A 145 28.47 -23.64 -13.88
C ALA A 145 28.59 -22.81 -15.16
N GLN A 146 27.48 -22.26 -15.68
CA GLN A 146 27.45 -21.51 -16.94
C GLN A 146 27.92 -20.06 -16.79
N GLN A 147 27.45 -19.36 -15.75
CA GLN A 147 27.66 -17.91 -15.59
C GLN A 147 28.47 -17.52 -14.36
N GLY A 148 28.57 -18.38 -13.34
CA GLY A 148 29.43 -18.14 -12.17
C GLY A 148 29.00 -17.01 -11.23
N TYR A 149 27.74 -16.59 -11.26
CA TYR A 149 27.18 -15.61 -10.32
C TYR A 149 25.80 -16.03 -9.79
N TRP A 150 25.41 -15.43 -8.66
CA TRP A 150 24.14 -15.70 -8.01
C TRP A 150 23.08 -14.70 -8.41
N ASN A 151 21.94 -15.21 -8.90
CA ASN A 151 20.78 -14.39 -9.21
C ASN A 151 20.11 -13.89 -7.92
N SER A 152 19.77 -12.61 -7.88
CA SER A 152 19.11 -11.91 -6.78
C SER A 152 17.72 -12.46 -6.51
N THR A 153 17.02 -12.90 -7.54
CA THR A 153 15.68 -13.45 -7.42
C THR A 153 15.67 -14.82 -6.73
N TRP A 154 16.78 -15.54 -6.65
CA TRP A 154 16.86 -16.83 -5.95
C TRP A 154 16.71 -16.73 -4.42
N SER A 155 16.73 -15.51 -3.88
CA SER A 155 16.43 -15.25 -2.47
C SER A 155 14.93 -15.11 -2.17
N LEU A 156 14.10 -15.01 -3.21
CA LEU A 156 12.65 -14.86 -3.06
C LEU A 156 12.01 -16.18 -2.64
N PRO A 157 11.16 -16.22 -1.60
CA PRO A 157 10.52 -17.44 -1.12
C PRO A 157 9.74 -18.21 -2.18
N LEU A 158 9.12 -17.51 -3.14
CA LEU A 158 8.34 -18.14 -4.19
C LEU A 158 9.18 -18.59 -5.39
N HIS A 159 10.42 -18.11 -5.53
CA HIS A 159 11.32 -18.50 -6.60
C HIS A 159 12.16 -19.71 -6.18
N ARG A 160 11.54 -20.90 -6.25
CA ARG A 160 12.17 -22.18 -5.84
C ARG A 160 12.67 -23.00 -7.01
N VAL A 161 12.33 -22.64 -8.23
CA VAL A 161 12.69 -23.38 -9.43
C VAL A 161 13.50 -22.49 -10.36
N CYS A 162 14.61 -23.00 -10.86
CA CYS A 162 15.33 -22.35 -11.94
C CYS A 162 14.52 -22.49 -13.23
N VAL A 163 14.05 -21.38 -13.78
CA VAL A 163 13.23 -21.37 -15.00
C VAL A 163 14.03 -21.69 -16.27
N GLU A 164 15.35 -21.52 -16.24
CA GLU A 164 16.24 -21.83 -17.38
C GLU A 164 16.53 -23.33 -17.47
N HIS A 165 16.82 -23.98 -16.34
CA HIS A 165 17.22 -25.39 -16.30
C HIS A 165 16.12 -26.34 -15.81
N ALA A 166 14.94 -25.80 -15.43
CA ALA A 166 13.78 -26.54 -14.94
C ALA A 166 14.09 -27.44 -13.72
N ILE A 167 14.83 -26.89 -12.74
CA ILE A 167 15.31 -27.62 -11.55
C ILE A 167 14.76 -26.98 -10.29
N LEU A 168 14.35 -27.82 -9.33
CA LEU A 168 14.10 -27.38 -7.94
C LEU A 168 15.44 -27.02 -7.29
N MET A 169 15.61 -25.73 -6.99
CA MET A 169 16.86 -25.16 -6.52
C MET A 169 17.18 -25.59 -5.09
N PRO A 170 18.35 -26.20 -4.83
CA PRO A 170 18.78 -26.48 -3.47
C PRO A 170 18.93 -25.20 -2.63
N THR A 171 18.61 -25.29 -1.35
CA THR A 171 18.79 -24.20 -0.36
C THR A 171 19.97 -24.42 0.56
N ASN A 172 20.50 -25.65 0.64
CA ASN A 172 21.51 -26.04 1.60
C ASN A 172 22.69 -26.71 0.89
N CYS A 173 23.89 -26.47 1.40
CA CYS A 173 25.08 -27.18 0.92
C CYS A 173 25.05 -28.64 1.39
N PRO A 174 25.23 -29.65 0.52
CA PRO A 174 25.16 -31.05 0.93
C PRO A 174 26.31 -31.46 1.86
N ARG A 175 27.42 -30.72 1.88
CA ARG A 175 28.59 -31.03 2.73
C ARG A 175 28.45 -30.55 4.18
N CYS A 176 28.00 -29.31 4.36
CA CYS A 176 27.92 -28.65 5.67
C CYS A 176 26.50 -28.39 6.16
N ALA A 177 25.47 -28.72 5.37
CA ALA A 177 24.04 -28.50 5.63
C ALA A 177 23.61 -27.02 5.80
N GLU A 178 24.54 -26.08 5.83
CA GLU A 178 24.25 -24.65 5.95
C GLU A 178 23.73 -24.05 4.65
N THR A 179 22.84 -23.06 4.78
CA THR A 179 22.37 -22.23 3.68
C THR A 179 23.48 -21.28 3.21
N PRO A 180 23.88 -21.31 1.93
CA PRO A 180 24.87 -20.37 1.41
C PRO A 180 24.45 -18.91 1.67
N TRP A 181 25.41 -18.06 2.04
CA TRP A 181 25.22 -16.62 2.30
C TRP A 181 24.36 -16.23 3.51
N ALA A 182 23.73 -17.17 4.22
CA ALA A 182 22.93 -16.86 5.41
C ALA A 182 23.77 -16.27 6.58
N GLY A 183 25.05 -16.61 6.65
CA GLY A 183 25.96 -16.22 7.74
C GLY A 183 26.77 -14.95 7.46
N THR A 184 27.64 -14.57 8.41
CA THR A 184 28.56 -13.43 8.28
C THR A 184 29.98 -13.84 7.87
N SER A 185 30.20 -15.12 7.55
CA SER A 185 31.53 -15.68 7.23
C SER A 185 31.99 -15.36 5.81
N TRP A 186 31.04 -15.28 4.87
CA TRP A 186 31.29 -15.13 3.43
C TRP A 186 32.24 -14.00 3.02
N PRO A 187 32.27 -12.81 3.67
CA PRO A 187 33.08 -11.69 3.18
C PRO A 187 34.58 -11.91 3.35
N ASN A 188 34.98 -12.97 4.06
CA ASN A 188 36.36 -13.30 4.40
C ASN A 188 36.92 -14.47 3.60
N SER A 189 36.14 -15.02 2.66
CA SER A 189 36.61 -16.04 1.73
C SER A 189 37.15 -15.36 0.47
N THR A 190 38.21 -15.92 -0.10
CA THR A 190 38.74 -15.60 -1.43
C THR A 190 38.30 -16.62 -2.48
N ASP A 191 37.48 -17.60 -2.11
CA ASP A 191 37.07 -18.67 -3.01
C ASP A 191 36.07 -18.14 -4.06
N PRO A 192 35.93 -18.80 -5.23
CA PRO A 192 34.99 -18.38 -6.26
C PRO A 192 33.52 -18.49 -5.82
N ASN A 193 32.62 -17.87 -6.57
CA ASN A 193 31.19 -17.77 -6.24
C ASN A 193 30.44 -19.10 -6.18
N TRP A 194 30.93 -20.13 -6.89
CA TRP A 194 30.36 -21.47 -6.84
C TRP A 194 30.85 -22.29 -5.63
N ALA A 195 31.81 -21.80 -4.84
CA ALA A 195 32.25 -22.48 -3.63
C ALA A 195 31.41 -22.05 -2.42
N CYS A 196 31.01 -23.01 -1.58
CA CYS A 196 30.24 -22.77 -0.36
C CYS A 196 30.96 -21.79 0.59
N PRO A 197 30.36 -20.62 0.90
CA PRO A 197 31.00 -19.57 1.73
C PRO A 197 30.88 -19.79 3.24
N GLN A 198 30.22 -20.88 3.66
CA GLN A 198 29.98 -21.19 5.06
C GLN A 198 31.20 -21.85 5.71
N ARG A 199 31.24 -21.82 7.04
CA ARG A 199 32.24 -22.58 7.80
C ARG A 199 31.82 -24.04 7.93
N ASP A 200 32.79 -24.94 8.02
CA ASP A 200 32.51 -26.35 8.27
C ASP A 200 32.03 -26.51 9.72
N ASN A 201 30.75 -26.88 9.89
CA ASN A 201 30.10 -27.02 11.20
C ASN A 201 30.27 -28.42 11.81
N ARG A 202 31.10 -29.30 11.22
CA ARG A 202 31.41 -30.61 11.82
C ARG A 202 32.12 -30.45 13.17
N PRO A 203 31.76 -31.25 14.20
CA PRO A 203 32.29 -31.11 15.55
C PRO A 203 33.82 -31.29 15.56
N ARG A 204 34.53 -30.29 16.08
CA ARG A 204 35.98 -30.33 16.35
C ARG A 204 36.28 -29.73 17.73
N THR A 205 37.49 -29.98 18.22
CA THR A 205 37.99 -29.50 19.50
C THR A 205 37.87 -27.97 19.66
N PRO A 206 37.63 -27.45 20.89
CA PRO A 206 37.07 -26.10 21.12
C PRO A 206 37.95 -24.88 20.79
N ARG A 207 39.13 -25.05 20.18
CA ARG A 207 40.16 -23.98 20.08
C ARG A 207 40.64 -23.63 18.67
N THR A 208 40.10 -24.25 17.62
CA THR A 208 40.47 -23.95 16.22
C THR A 208 39.35 -23.21 15.51
N ARG A 209 39.65 -22.08 14.85
CA ARG A 209 38.69 -21.42 13.94
C ARG A 209 38.24 -22.45 12.90
N HIS A 210 36.93 -22.61 12.73
CA HIS A 210 36.37 -23.53 11.74
C HIS A 210 36.85 -23.14 10.33
N ALA A 211 37.39 -24.10 9.58
CA ALA A 211 37.78 -23.91 8.19
C ALA A 211 36.54 -23.55 7.34
N TYR A 212 36.74 -22.94 6.17
CA TYR A 212 35.65 -22.79 5.20
C TYR A 212 35.27 -24.17 4.65
N CYS A 213 33.98 -24.34 4.38
CA CYS A 213 33.45 -25.56 3.76
C CYS A 213 34.03 -25.74 2.34
N GLY A 214 33.94 -24.69 1.51
CA GLY A 214 34.55 -24.66 0.17
C GLY A 214 34.01 -25.70 -0.81
N HIS A 215 32.94 -26.41 -0.48
CA HIS A 215 32.33 -27.39 -1.37
C HIS A 215 31.84 -26.73 -2.65
N ASP A 216 32.05 -27.40 -3.79
CA ASP A 216 31.64 -26.91 -5.10
C ASP A 216 30.12 -27.10 -5.26
N LEU A 217 29.37 -25.99 -5.27
CA LEU A 217 27.92 -26.00 -5.37
C LEU A 217 27.41 -26.33 -6.78
N ARG A 218 28.31 -26.55 -7.74
CA ARG A 218 27.99 -27.10 -9.07
C ARG A 218 27.85 -28.62 -9.04
N ASP A 219 28.47 -29.27 -8.06
CA ASP A 219 28.51 -30.73 -7.90
C ASP A 219 27.51 -31.18 -6.83
N VAL A 220 26.23 -31.01 -7.13
CA VAL A 220 25.12 -31.26 -6.20
C VAL A 220 24.02 -32.03 -6.94
N GLU A 221 23.42 -33.02 -6.30
CA GLU A 221 22.24 -33.71 -6.83
C GLU A 221 21.02 -32.79 -6.79
N PHE A 222 20.20 -32.83 -7.84
CA PHE A 222 19.02 -32.00 -7.95
C PHE A 222 17.87 -32.71 -8.70
N ARG A 223 16.65 -32.23 -8.46
CA ARG A 223 15.43 -32.76 -9.07
C ARG A 223 14.94 -31.82 -10.17
N ARG A 224 14.64 -32.36 -11.35
CA ARG A 224 13.93 -31.65 -12.40
C ARG A 224 12.43 -31.56 -12.08
N VAL A 225 11.81 -30.46 -12.46
CA VAL A 225 10.38 -30.21 -12.25
C VAL A 225 9.60 -30.26 -13.55
N ALA A 226 8.30 -30.46 -13.45
CA ALA A 226 7.41 -30.49 -14.61
C ALA A 226 7.27 -29.10 -15.27
N PRO A 227 7.02 -29.01 -16.58
CA PRO A 227 6.90 -27.74 -17.31
C PRO A 227 5.88 -26.78 -16.71
N GLU A 228 4.76 -27.28 -16.19
CA GLU A 228 3.67 -26.46 -15.63
C GLU A 228 4.15 -25.66 -14.40
N ILE A 229 5.08 -26.23 -13.63
CA ILE A 229 5.71 -25.56 -12.48
C ILE A 229 6.66 -24.46 -12.97
N VAL A 230 7.42 -24.72 -14.04
CA VAL A 230 8.31 -23.71 -14.65
C VAL A 230 7.48 -22.53 -15.15
N GLU A 231 6.38 -22.79 -15.86
CA GLU A 231 5.47 -21.74 -16.32
C GLU A 231 4.86 -20.94 -15.16
N ALA A 232 4.56 -21.58 -14.02
CA ALA A 232 4.06 -20.87 -12.84
C ALA A 232 5.13 -19.99 -12.19
N GLN A 233 6.38 -20.42 -12.24
CA GLN A 233 7.53 -19.67 -11.76
C GLN A 233 7.86 -18.47 -12.65
N VAL A 234 7.81 -18.65 -13.97
CA VAL A 234 7.91 -17.54 -14.93
C VAL A 234 6.81 -16.51 -14.66
N TRP A 235 5.56 -16.95 -14.55
CA TRP A 235 4.42 -16.07 -14.28
C TRP A 235 4.60 -15.19 -13.04
N ILE A 236 4.96 -15.76 -11.89
CA ILE A 236 5.11 -14.97 -10.66
C ILE A 236 6.33 -14.03 -10.71
N LEU A 237 7.40 -14.42 -11.41
CA LEU A 237 8.58 -13.57 -11.60
C LEU A 237 8.31 -12.40 -12.54
N GLU A 238 7.54 -12.61 -13.61
CA GLU A 238 7.09 -11.55 -14.51
C GLU A 238 6.19 -10.55 -13.78
N LEU A 239 5.25 -11.04 -12.96
CA LEU A 239 4.45 -10.17 -12.09
C LEU A 239 5.31 -9.37 -11.11
N ALA A 240 6.32 -10.00 -10.51
CA ALA A 240 7.22 -9.32 -9.58
C ALA A 240 8.02 -8.20 -10.27
N ARG A 241 8.49 -8.42 -11.51
CA ARG A 241 9.17 -7.40 -12.32
C ARG A 241 8.20 -6.26 -12.71
N GLY A 242 7.02 -6.61 -13.21
CA GLY A 242 6.01 -5.64 -13.65
C GLY A 242 5.39 -4.83 -12.50
N ALA A 243 5.43 -5.34 -11.26
CA ALA A 243 4.93 -4.66 -10.07
C ALA A 243 5.72 -3.39 -9.69
N SER A 244 6.91 -3.20 -10.28
CA SER A 244 7.72 -1.97 -10.14
C SER A 244 7.39 -0.90 -11.18
N GLU A 245 6.61 -1.23 -12.20
CA GLU A 245 6.25 -0.32 -13.31
C GLU A 245 4.74 -0.07 -13.37
N PRO A 246 4.27 1.05 -13.98
CA PRO A 246 2.86 1.34 -14.18
C PRO A 246 2.26 0.41 -15.25
N SER A 247 1.98 -0.83 -14.88
CA SER A 247 1.36 -1.84 -15.74
C SER A 247 0.06 -2.35 -15.11
N THR A 248 -0.79 -3.01 -15.92
CA THR A 248 -2.10 -3.51 -15.46
C THR A 248 -2.31 -4.96 -15.88
N ASN A 249 -3.02 -5.71 -15.03
CA ASN A 249 -3.50 -7.07 -15.29
C ASN A 249 -5.03 -7.09 -15.22
N SER A 250 -5.65 -7.96 -16.01
CA SER A 250 -7.08 -8.25 -15.93
C SER A 250 -7.35 -9.43 -14.99
N PHE A 251 -8.45 -9.38 -14.26
CA PHE A 251 -8.96 -10.46 -13.43
C PHE A 251 -10.47 -10.34 -13.28
N GLY A 252 -11.23 -11.38 -13.59
CA GLY A 252 -12.68 -11.38 -13.37
C GLY A 252 -13.41 -10.22 -14.05
N GLY A 253 -13.03 -9.89 -15.30
CA GLY A 253 -13.58 -8.76 -16.06
C GLY A 253 -13.13 -7.36 -15.61
N GLN A 254 -12.28 -7.24 -14.59
CA GLN A 254 -11.79 -5.96 -14.05
C GLN A 254 -10.30 -5.77 -14.32
N ARG A 255 -9.83 -4.52 -14.31
CA ARG A 255 -8.40 -4.18 -14.45
C ARG A 255 -7.83 -3.72 -13.12
N PHE A 256 -6.68 -4.27 -12.75
CA PHE A 256 -5.94 -3.93 -11.55
C PHE A 256 -4.52 -3.53 -11.92
N SER A 257 -3.85 -2.77 -11.07
CA SER A 257 -2.41 -2.57 -11.24
C SER A 257 -1.67 -3.91 -11.07
N THR A 258 -0.59 -4.11 -11.81
CA THR A 258 0.26 -5.31 -11.65
C THR A 258 0.75 -5.45 -10.22
N ARG A 259 0.96 -4.32 -9.53
CA ARG A 259 1.28 -4.27 -8.11
C ARG A 259 0.21 -4.92 -7.23
N GLU A 260 -1.06 -4.54 -7.41
CA GLU A 260 -2.18 -5.12 -6.65
C GLU A 260 -2.35 -6.61 -6.97
N TYR A 261 -2.18 -6.99 -8.23
CA TYR A 261 -2.28 -8.37 -8.68
C TYR A 261 -1.16 -9.24 -8.11
N PHE A 262 0.09 -8.76 -8.12
CA PHE A 262 1.22 -9.42 -7.47
C PHE A 262 1.04 -9.53 -5.95
N ASP A 263 0.60 -8.45 -5.30
CA ASP A 263 0.31 -8.46 -3.86
C ASP A 263 -0.79 -9.49 -3.51
N ALA A 264 -1.76 -9.70 -4.41
CA ALA A 264 -2.79 -10.73 -4.26
C ALA A 264 -2.22 -12.14 -4.37
N ALA A 265 -1.38 -12.40 -5.38
CA ALA A 265 -0.70 -13.68 -5.56
C ALA A 265 0.14 -14.06 -4.32
N LEU A 266 0.92 -13.12 -3.79
CA LEU A 266 1.69 -13.33 -2.55
C LEU A 266 0.79 -13.60 -1.35
N THR A 267 -0.34 -12.89 -1.24
CA THR A 267 -1.26 -13.05 -0.10
C THR A 267 -1.98 -14.40 -0.13
N LEU A 268 -2.47 -14.84 -1.30
CA LEU A 268 -3.06 -16.17 -1.48
C LEU A 268 -2.01 -17.27 -1.34
N GLY A 269 -0.76 -16.96 -1.66
CA GLY A 269 0.42 -17.79 -1.45
C GLY A 269 0.97 -17.75 -0.01
N LYS A 270 0.45 -16.98 0.94
CA LYS A 270 1.00 -16.91 2.31
C LYS A 270 1.21 -18.28 2.99
N PRO A 271 0.34 -19.30 2.80
CA PRO A 271 0.62 -20.64 3.31
C PRO A 271 1.99 -21.19 2.86
N ILE A 272 2.46 -20.86 1.64
CA ILE A 272 3.79 -21.20 1.10
C ILE A 272 4.91 -20.79 2.04
N MET A 273 4.80 -19.59 2.60
CA MET A 273 5.82 -19.01 3.48
C MET A 273 5.81 -19.62 4.88
N SER A 274 4.81 -20.46 5.19
CA SER A 274 4.60 -21.13 6.48
C SER A 274 4.67 -22.66 6.39
N CYS A 275 5.00 -23.23 5.22
CA CYS A 275 5.06 -24.68 4.97
C CYS A 275 6.15 -25.44 5.74
N GLN A 276 6.83 -24.82 6.71
CA GLN A 276 7.91 -25.44 7.49
C GLN A 276 7.46 -26.70 8.27
N ALA A 277 6.16 -26.86 8.53
CA ALA A 277 5.60 -28.02 9.22
C ALA A 277 5.22 -29.19 8.29
N ALA A 278 5.28 -29.02 6.97
CA ALA A 278 4.92 -30.07 6.01
C ALA A 278 6.01 -31.16 5.93
N SER A 279 5.63 -32.38 5.58
CA SER A 279 6.57 -33.50 5.39
C SER A 279 7.52 -33.27 4.20
N ASP A 280 7.03 -32.61 3.15
CA ASP A 280 7.82 -32.10 2.04
C ASP A 280 7.45 -30.63 1.79
N PRO A 281 8.18 -29.67 2.41
CA PRO A 281 7.91 -28.24 2.27
C PRO A 281 8.02 -27.73 0.83
N ASP A 282 8.93 -28.31 0.03
CA ASP A 282 9.13 -27.90 -1.36
C ASP A 282 7.95 -28.32 -2.23
N ALA A 283 7.50 -29.57 -2.13
CA ALA A 283 6.32 -30.02 -2.86
C ALA A 283 5.08 -29.18 -2.52
N ALA A 284 4.86 -28.90 -1.23
CA ALA A 284 3.74 -28.07 -0.77
C ALA A 284 3.82 -26.64 -1.31
N CYS A 285 5.02 -26.05 -1.35
CA CYS A 285 5.26 -24.73 -1.94
C CYS A 285 4.89 -24.70 -3.44
N LEU A 286 5.34 -25.70 -4.21
CA LEU A 286 5.09 -25.77 -5.66
C LEU A 286 3.60 -26.01 -5.96
N GLU A 287 2.95 -26.90 -5.22
CA GLU A 287 1.52 -27.16 -5.35
C GLU A 287 0.69 -25.89 -5.09
N GLN A 288 1.03 -25.15 -4.04
CA GLN A 288 0.32 -23.92 -3.70
C GLN A 288 0.57 -22.81 -4.73
N LEU A 289 1.76 -22.71 -5.34
CA LEU A 289 2.00 -21.78 -6.45
C LEU A 289 1.10 -22.11 -7.66
N LEU A 290 0.95 -23.39 -8.01
CA LEU A 290 0.06 -23.83 -9.08
C LEU A 290 -1.40 -23.48 -8.78
N LYS A 291 -1.86 -23.72 -7.54
CA LYS A 291 -3.20 -23.32 -7.07
C LYS A 291 -3.43 -21.83 -7.25
N VAL A 292 -2.51 -21.00 -6.75
CA VAL A 292 -2.62 -19.53 -6.85
C VAL A 292 -2.64 -19.05 -8.30
N LYS A 293 -1.78 -19.60 -9.18
CA LYS A 293 -1.82 -19.30 -10.62
C LYS A 293 -3.16 -19.71 -11.22
N SER A 294 -3.66 -20.91 -10.95
CA SER A 294 -4.94 -21.39 -11.50
C SER A 294 -6.11 -20.50 -11.11
N ILE A 295 -6.13 -19.99 -9.87
CA ILE A 295 -7.19 -19.09 -9.38
C ILE A 295 -7.10 -17.70 -10.03
N LEU A 296 -5.91 -17.10 -10.09
CA LEU A 296 -5.76 -15.72 -10.55
C LEU A 296 -5.76 -15.59 -12.08
N CYS A 297 -5.41 -16.65 -12.80
CA CYS A 297 -5.49 -16.69 -14.26
C CYS A 297 -6.88 -17.11 -14.79
N GLU A 298 -7.80 -17.48 -13.91
CA GLU A 298 -9.19 -17.77 -14.29
C GLU A 298 -9.92 -16.49 -14.71
N GLU A 299 -10.62 -16.54 -15.85
CA GLU A 299 -11.25 -15.35 -16.45
C GLU A 299 -12.55 -14.97 -15.75
N ASP A 300 -13.32 -15.97 -15.30
CA ASP A 300 -14.56 -15.77 -14.55
C ASP A 300 -14.30 -15.71 -13.04
N VAL A 301 -14.71 -14.62 -12.40
CA VAL A 301 -14.55 -14.43 -10.95
C VAL A 301 -15.35 -15.45 -10.13
N HIS A 302 -16.49 -15.94 -10.65
CA HIS A 302 -17.30 -16.94 -9.94
C HIS A 302 -16.64 -18.33 -9.98
N ALA A 303 -16.10 -18.73 -11.13
CA ALA A 303 -15.26 -19.93 -11.26
C ALA A 303 -13.99 -19.83 -10.39
N ALA A 304 -13.28 -18.70 -10.44
CA ALA A 304 -12.07 -18.45 -9.66
C ALA A 304 -12.34 -18.58 -8.14
N HIS A 305 -13.44 -18.03 -7.65
CA HIS A 305 -13.84 -18.16 -6.25
C HIS A 305 -14.18 -19.60 -5.86
N SER A 306 -14.88 -20.33 -6.72
CA SER A 306 -15.21 -21.74 -6.48
C SER A 306 -13.94 -22.58 -6.37
N LEU A 307 -13.00 -22.42 -7.31
CA LEU A 307 -11.67 -23.04 -7.26
C LEU A 307 -10.92 -22.68 -5.97
N ALA A 308 -10.93 -21.41 -5.58
CA ALA A 308 -10.24 -20.96 -4.38
C ALA A 308 -10.81 -21.58 -3.09
N VAL A 309 -12.13 -21.79 -3.02
CA VAL A 309 -12.79 -22.47 -1.91
C VAL A 309 -12.49 -23.96 -1.91
N GLU A 310 -12.63 -24.63 -3.06
CA GLU A 310 -12.37 -26.07 -3.22
C GLU A 310 -10.91 -26.42 -2.86
N GLN A 311 -9.96 -25.60 -3.31
CA GLN A 311 -8.54 -25.77 -3.03
C GLN A 311 -8.14 -25.27 -1.63
N SER A 312 -9.10 -24.84 -0.80
CA SER A 312 -8.87 -24.31 0.56
C SER A 312 -7.91 -23.12 0.63
N VAL A 313 -7.75 -22.39 -0.48
CA VAL A 313 -7.00 -21.13 -0.54
C VAL A 313 -7.82 -20.00 0.10
N LEU A 314 -9.14 -20.03 -0.09
CA LEU A 314 -10.10 -19.19 0.61
C LEU A 314 -10.98 -20.03 1.52
N THR A 315 -11.00 -19.72 2.81
CA THR A 315 -11.89 -20.38 3.78
C THR A 315 -13.23 -19.62 3.86
N PRO A 316 -14.38 -20.24 3.54
CA PRO A 316 -15.69 -19.60 3.61
C PRO A 316 -15.99 -19.00 4.99
N GLY A 317 -16.62 -17.83 5.04
CA GLY A 317 -17.15 -17.21 6.27
C GLY A 317 -16.15 -16.43 7.13
N THR A 318 -14.86 -16.77 7.12
CA THR A 318 -13.80 -16.07 7.90
C THR A 318 -13.46 -14.66 7.41
N TRP A 319 -13.95 -14.28 6.23
CA TRP A 319 -13.56 -13.07 5.50
C TRP A 319 -14.64 -11.98 5.56
N LEU A 320 -15.91 -12.32 5.77
CA LEU A 320 -17.03 -11.36 5.90
C LEU A 320 -17.21 -10.78 7.31
N LEU A 321 -16.69 -11.44 8.34
CA LEU A 321 -17.14 -11.26 9.73
C LEU A 321 -16.01 -11.04 10.74
N ARG A 322 -15.17 -10.02 10.53
CA ARG A 322 -14.47 -9.40 11.66
C ARG A 322 -14.74 -7.91 11.66
N ASP A 323 -15.21 -7.42 12.80
CA ASP A 323 -15.42 -6.01 13.08
C ASP A 323 -14.27 -5.17 12.50
N GLY A 324 -14.61 -3.99 11.95
CA GLY A 324 -13.71 -3.11 11.20
C GLY A 324 -12.41 -2.68 11.89
N ARG A 325 -12.16 -3.13 13.12
CA ARG A 325 -10.92 -2.93 13.87
C ARG A 325 -9.83 -3.96 13.56
N ASP A 326 -10.19 -5.14 13.01
CA ASP A 326 -9.30 -6.29 12.87
C ASP A 326 -9.11 -6.79 11.43
N LEU A 327 -9.50 -6.03 10.39
CA LEU A 327 -9.20 -6.45 9.02
C LEU A 327 -7.67 -6.51 8.83
N PRO A 328 -7.07 -7.69 8.59
CA PRO A 328 -5.66 -7.76 8.23
C PRO A 328 -5.42 -6.87 7.01
N ARG A 329 -4.34 -6.10 7.02
CA ARG A 329 -3.97 -5.21 5.89
C ARG A 329 -3.99 -5.94 4.55
N SER A 330 -3.64 -7.23 4.50
CA SER A 330 -3.68 -8.01 3.25
C SER A 330 -5.09 -8.28 2.72
N ARG A 331 -6.13 -8.17 3.56
CA ARG A 331 -7.54 -8.26 3.14
C ARG A 331 -8.03 -6.97 2.47
N THR A 332 -7.30 -5.86 2.52
CA THR A 332 -7.70 -4.64 1.79
C THR A 332 -7.21 -4.62 0.34
N ASN A 333 -6.57 -5.69 -0.14
CA ASN A 333 -6.19 -5.80 -1.55
C ASN A 333 -7.44 -5.92 -2.44
N ALA A 334 -7.52 -5.10 -3.49
CA ALA A 334 -8.71 -5.00 -4.33
C ALA A 334 -9.02 -6.28 -5.13
N VAL A 335 -7.98 -7.00 -5.60
CA VAL A 335 -8.14 -8.28 -6.32
C VAL A 335 -8.74 -9.34 -5.40
N ILE A 336 -8.25 -9.42 -4.15
CA ILE A 336 -8.79 -10.36 -3.16
C ILE A 336 -10.22 -9.99 -2.76
N GLY A 337 -10.52 -8.69 -2.64
CA GLY A 337 -11.89 -8.21 -2.46
C GLY A 337 -12.82 -8.68 -3.57
N HIS A 338 -12.39 -8.51 -4.82
CA HIS A 338 -13.17 -8.92 -5.99
C HIS A 338 -13.38 -10.43 -6.05
N LEU A 339 -12.31 -11.21 -5.86
CA LEU A 339 -12.35 -12.67 -5.80
C LEU A 339 -13.28 -13.18 -4.68
N ALA A 340 -13.17 -12.63 -3.47
CA ALA A 340 -13.88 -13.17 -2.31
C ALA A 340 -15.35 -12.70 -2.24
N ILE A 341 -15.63 -11.45 -2.61
CA ILE A 341 -16.91 -10.80 -2.31
C ILE A 341 -17.86 -10.81 -3.52
N THR A 342 -17.37 -10.50 -4.72
CA THR A 342 -18.23 -10.34 -5.92
C THR A 342 -19.10 -11.57 -6.17
N PRO A 343 -18.57 -12.81 -6.10
CA PRO A 343 -19.37 -14.02 -6.33
C PRO A 343 -20.49 -14.26 -5.31
N LEU A 344 -20.46 -13.54 -4.19
CA LEU A 344 -21.39 -13.69 -3.09
C LEU A 344 -22.30 -12.47 -2.93
N ALA A 345 -22.21 -11.49 -3.85
CA ALA A 345 -22.95 -10.24 -3.82
C ALA A 345 -24.44 -10.43 -3.48
N GLU A 346 -25.13 -11.34 -4.17
CA GLU A 346 -26.57 -11.59 -3.96
C GLU A 346 -26.92 -12.18 -2.58
N LYS A 347 -25.98 -12.92 -1.97
CA LYS A 347 -26.17 -13.56 -0.65
C LYS A 347 -25.89 -12.61 0.50
N LEU A 348 -25.27 -11.46 0.24
CA LEU A 348 -24.93 -10.48 1.26
C LEU A 348 -26.17 -9.72 1.75
N SER A 349 -26.10 -9.27 3.01
CA SER A 349 -27.08 -8.31 3.51
C SER A 349 -26.97 -6.99 2.73
N PRO A 350 -28.06 -6.22 2.57
CA PRO A 350 -28.02 -4.91 1.91
C PRO A 350 -26.94 -3.96 2.47
N THR A 351 -26.76 -3.96 3.79
CA THR A 351 -25.71 -3.15 4.43
C THR A 351 -24.31 -3.62 4.05
N ALA A 352 -24.09 -4.93 3.92
CA ALA A 352 -22.82 -5.46 3.44
C ALA A 352 -22.61 -5.14 1.95
N GLN A 353 -23.66 -5.20 1.12
CA GLN A 353 -23.59 -4.82 -0.30
C GLN A 353 -23.15 -3.37 -0.49
N LEU A 354 -23.66 -2.43 0.33
CA LEU A 354 -23.19 -1.04 0.38
C LEU A 354 -21.74 -0.93 0.86
N THR A 355 -21.40 -1.58 1.97
CA THR A 355 -20.07 -1.53 2.56
C THR A 355 -18.99 -2.03 1.61
N PHE A 356 -19.28 -3.08 0.84
CA PHE A 356 -18.34 -3.65 -0.11
C PHE A 356 -18.49 -3.13 -1.55
N ARG A 357 -19.41 -2.19 -1.78
CA ARG A 357 -19.70 -1.59 -3.10
C ARG A 357 -19.89 -2.62 -4.20
N VAL A 358 -20.72 -3.64 -3.96
CA VAL A 358 -20.88 -4.75 -4.92
C VAL A 358 -21.43 -4.30 -6.28
N ALA A 359 -22.25 -3.24 -6.31
CA ALA A 359 -22.78 -2.64 -7.55
C ALA A 359 -21.71 -1.99 -8.45
N SER A 360 -20.50 -1.77 -7.94
CA SER A 360 -19.39 -1.25 -8.77
C SER A 360 -18.91 -2.25 -9.84
N GLY A 361 -19.36 -3.51 -9.76
CA GLY A 361 -18.83 -4.61 -10.55
C GLY A 361 -17.44 -5.10 -10.09
N CYS A 362 -16.86 -4.44 -9.08
CA CYS A 362 -15.58 -4.79 -8.47
C CYS A 362 -15.69 -4.63 -6.95
N ALA A 363 -16.28 -5.61 -6.27
CA ALA A 363 -16.47 -5.53 -4.82
C ALA A 363 -15.12 -5.45 -4.08
N ARG A 364 -15.05 -4.62 -3.03
CA ARG A 364 -13.80 -4.34 -2.30
C ARG A 364 -14.06 -4.22 -0.80
N TYR A 365 -13.04 -4.54 0.00
CA TYR A 365 -13.12 -4.30 1.44
C TYR A 365 -13.09 -2.79 1.74
N PRO A 366 -13.85 -2.33 2.75
CA PRO A 366 -13.78 -0.95 3.19
C PRO A 366 -12.39 -0.70 3.78
N THR A 367 -11.79 0.44 3.44
CA THR A 367 -10.50 0.82 4.01
C THR A 367 -10.70 1.31 5.45
N ALA A 368 -10.00 0.68 6.41
CA ALA A 368 -10.06 1.06 7.83
C ALA A 368 -9.45 2.46 8.12
N HIS A 369 -8.67 2.99 7.17
CA HIS A 369 -8.08 4.32 7.24
C HIS A 369 -8.66 5.18 6.13
N GLU A 370 -8.83 6.46 6.40
CA GLU A 370 -9.34 7.45 5.44
C GLU A 370 -8.28 7.71 4.36
N ILE A 371 -8.04 6.71 3.52
CA ILE A 371 -7.20 6.89 2.33
C ILE A 371 -8.01 7.75 1.37
N PRO A 372 -7.52 8.96 1.00
CA PRO A 372 -8.22 9.83 0.08
C PRO A 372 -8.54 9.11 -1.24
N GLY A 373 -9.77 9.27 -1.75
CA GLY A 373 -10.21 8.73 -3.04
C GLY A 373 -10.93 7.37 -3.00
N ASN A 374 -10.96 6.66 -1.85
CA ASN A 374 -11.63 5.35 -1.75
C ASN A 374 -13.05 5.41 -1.18
N HIS A 375 -13.42 6.50 -0.52
CA HIS A 375 -14.75 6.72 0.04
C HIS A 375 -15.06 8.23 0.02
N ILE A 376 -16.35 8.56 0.02
CA ILE A 376 -16.80 9.95 -0.01
C ILE A 376 -16.52 10.59 1.36
N PRO A 377 -15.86 11.76 1.42
CA PRO A 377 -15.75 12.53 2.65
C PRO A 377 -17.15 12.90 3.18
N LEU A 378 -17.37 12.76 4.50
CA LEU A 378 -18.67 13.09 5.10
C LEU A 378 -19.02 14.59 4.97
N SER A 379 -18.00 15.46 4.83
CA SER A 379 -18.16 16.88 4.52
C SER A 379 -18.79 17.13 3.15
N SER A 380 -18.63 16.22 2.20
CA SER A 380 -19.21 16.32 0.85
C SER A 380 -20.67 15.87 0.78
N ILE A 381 -21.22 15.33 1.87
CA ILE A 381 -22.58 14.77 1.89
C ILE A 381 -23.53 15.74 2.63
N PRO A 382 -24.62 16.18 1.98
CA PRO A 382 -25.63 17.02 2.64
C PRO A 382 -26.38 16.21 3.71
N GLN A 383 -26.95 16.90 4.71
CA GLN A 383 -27.76 16.24 5.75
C GLN A 383 -28.98 15.54 5.13
N VAL A 384 -29.55 16.14 4.08
CA VAL A 384 -30.67 15.61 3.31
C VAL A 384 -30.25 15.47 1.85
N HIS A 385 -30.33 14.26 1.30
CA HIS A 385 -29.87 13.93 -0.05
C HIS A 385 -30.49 14.83 -1.11
N TRP A 386 -29.79 15.14 -2.21
CA TRP A 386 -30.33 15.96 -3.31
C TRP A 386 -31.67 15.43 -3.87
N THR A 387 -32.52 16.33 -4.35
CA THR A 387 -33.81 15.99 -4.97
C THR A 387 -33.61 15.29 -6.32
N GLY A 388 -34.50 14.37 -6.70
CA GLY A 388 -34.45 13.64 -7.98
C GLY A 388 -33.99 12.18 -7.85
N PHE A 389 -33.64 11.75 -6.64
CA PHE A 389 -33.34 10.35 -6.33
C PHE A 389 -34.63 9.61 -5.93
N ARG A 390 -35.26 8.91 -6.88
CA ARG A 390 -36.56 8.22 -6.74
C ARG A 390 -37.70 9.12 -6.24
N ASP A 391 -38.89 8.54 -6.05
CA ASP A 391 -40.08 9.17 -5.47
C ASP A 391 -39.99 9.41 -3.94
N TYR A 392 -38.79 9.31 -3.34
CA TYR A 392 -38.58 9.58 -1.91
C TYR A 392 -38.51 11.09 -1.68
N THR A 393 -39.68 11.68 -1.44
CA THR A 393 -39.84 13.13 -1.30
C THR A 393 -39.68 13.63 0.13
N THR A 394 -39.87 12.75 1.14
CA THR A 394 -39.80 13.16 2.54
C THR A 394 -38.36 13.49 2.97
N ALA A 395 -38.21 14.47 3.86
CA ALA A 395 -36.90 14.86 4.39
C ALA A 395 -36.24 13.69 5.17
N LYS A 396 -37.01 12.87 5.88
CA LYS A 396 -36.55 11.65 6.54
C LYS A 396 -35.96 10.62 5.57
N ASP A 397 -36.67 10.29 4.49
CA ASP A 397 -36.17 9.30 3.52
C ASP A 397 -34.91 9.80 2.83
N ARG A 398 -34.89 11.09 2.45
CA ARG A 398 -33.71 11.73 1.86
C ARG A 398 -32.53 11.83 2.82
N ALA A 399 -32.76 12.02 4.11
CA ALA A 399 -31.70 11.93 5.12
C ALA A 399 -31.13 10.52 5.20
N VAL A 400 -31.98 9.49 5.16
CA VAL A 400 -31.52 8.10 5.12
C VAL A 400 -30.73 7.81 3.84
N LEU A 401 -31.12 8.34 2.68
CA LEU A 401 -30.34 8.22 1.44
C LEU A 401 -28.93 8.81 1.57
N SER A 402 -28.79 9.99 2.20
CA SER A 402 -27.47 10.55 2.55
C SER A 402 -26.67 9.61 3.45
N MET A 403 -27.33 8.95 4.40
CA MET A 403 -26.67 7.94 5.26
C MET A 403 -26.23 6.71 4.45
N LEU A 404 -27.04 6.21 3.51
CA LEU A 404 -26.66 5.08 2.65
C LEU A 404 -25.45 5.41 1.77
N LEU A 405 -25.43 6.61 1.20
CA LEU A 405 -24.31 7.14 0.43
C LEU A 405 -23.03 7.22 1.27
N ALA A 406 -23.14 7.73 2.51
CA ALA A 406 -22.03 7.78 3.47
C ALA A 406 -21.52 6.39 3.91
N ARG A 407 -22.39 5.36 3.87
CA ARG A 407 -22.03 3.97 4.16
C ARG A 407 -21.31 3.29 2.99
N SER A 408 -21.52 3.75 1.76
CA SER A 408 -20.91 3.19 0.55
C SER A 408 -19.38 3.12 0.68
N GLY A 409 -18.82 1.92 0.61
CA GLY A 409 -17.38 1.69 0.73
C GLY A 409 -16.80 1.84 2.14
N THR A 410 -17.63 1.95 3.18
CA THR A 410 -17.17 2.14 4.57
C THR A 410 -17.81 1.16 5.55
N ALA A 411 -17.09 0.89 6.65
CA ALA A 411 -17.58 0.12 7.78
C ALA A 411 -18.15 1.01 8.91
N ARG A 412 -18.30 2.33 8.70
CA ARG A 412 -18.70 3.30 9.72
C ARG A 412 -20.09 2.97 10.32
N PRO A 413 -20.23 2.81 11.65
CA PRO A 413 -21.53 2.56 12.27
C PRO A 413 -22.56 3.64 11.92
N TRP A 414 -23.84 3.26 11.79
CA TRP A 414 -24.91 4.20 11.43
C TRP A 414 -25.02 5.40 12.39
N GLY A 415 -24.75 5.20 13.69
CA GLY A 415 -24.73 6.30 14.68
C GLY A 415 -23.64 7.33 14.41
N HIS A 416 -22.46 6.90 13.97
CA HIS A 416 -21.39 7.82 13.57
C HIS A 416 -21.79 8.59 12.31
N ILE A 417 -22.37 7.90 11.32
CA ILE A 417 -22.85 8.56 10.10
C ILE A 417 -23.93 9.61 10.45
N ALA A 418 -24.91 9.26 11.28
CA ALA A 418 -25.96 10.18 11.71
C ALA A 418 -25.37 11.43 12.39
N PHE A 419 -24.46 11.23 13.35
CA PHE A 419 -23.78 12.32 14.05
C PHE A 419 -23.03 13.25 13.10
N ALA A 420 -22.24 12.70 12.16
CA ALA A 420 -21.44 13.50 11.22
C ALA A 420 -22.29 14.30 10.22
N LEU A 421 -23.46 13.77 9.86
CA LEU A 421 -24.46 14.46 9.03
C LEU A 421 -25.29 15.47 9.84
N GLY A 422 -25.12 15.55 11.16
CA GLY A 422 -25.90 16.43 12.02
C GLY A 422 -27.34 15.95 12.23
N LEU A 423 -27.60 14.65 12.14
CA LEU A 423 -28.92 14.05 12.39
C LEU A 423 -29.06 13.66 13.88
N PRO A 424 -30.28 13.63 14.44
CA PRO A 424 -30.53 13.11 15.78
C PRO A 424 -30.02 11.68 15.96
N HIS A 425 -29.57 11.30 17.17
CA HIS A 425 -28.99 9.98 17.39
C HIS A 425 -29.95 8.82 17.06
N GLU A 426 -31.26 8.99 17.25
CA GLU A 426 -32.26 8.00 16.84
C GLU A 426 -32.26 7.68 15.35
N PHE A 427 -31.73 8.57 14.49
CA PHE A 427 -31.65 8.33 13.03
C PHE A 427 -30.85 7.08 12.68
N SER A 428 -29.95 6.65 13.57
CA SER A 428 -29.21 5.39 13.42
C SER A 428 -30.10 4.14 13.21
N ARG A 429 -31.38 4.19 13.60
CA ARG A 429 -32.34 3.08 13.48
C ARG A 429 -33.12 3.05 12.16
N TYR A 430 -33.13 4.15 11.41
CA TYR A 430 -33.97 4.30 10.21
C TYR A 430 -33.39 3.68 8.93
N PRO A 431 -32.06 3.68 8.66
CA PRO A 431 -31.52 3.03 7.48
C PRO A 431 -31.92 1.56 7.32
N PRO A 432 -31.85 0.70 8.35
CA PRO A 432 -32.35 -0.67 8.25
C PRO A 432 -33.86 -0.77 7.92
N LEU A 433 -34.67 0.19 8.34
CA LEU A 433 -36.12 0.21 8.07
C LEU A 433 -36.41 0.55 6.61
N LEU A 434 -35.80 1.62 6.08
CA LEU A 434 -35.97 2.04 4.69
C LEU A 434 -35.41 0.97 3.73
N ILE A 435 -34.25 0.39 4.03
CA ILE A 435 -33.69 -0.74 3.28
C ILE A 435 -34.69 -1.91 3.21
N ARG A 436 -35.32 -2.27 4.33
CA ARG A 436 -36.33 -3.35 4.35
C ARG A 436 -37.58 -3.00 3.54
N GLN A 437 -37.93 -1.73 3.46
CA GLN A 437 -39.05 -1.26 2.64
C GLN A 437 -38.70 -1.36 1.15
N ILE A 438 -37.54 -0.83 0.74
CA ILE A 438 -37.02 -0.91 -0.64
C ILE A 438 -36.89 -2.37 -1.09
N LYS A 439 -36.39 -3.26 -0.23
CA LYS A 439 -36.32 -4.70 -0.56
C LYS A 439 -37.70 -5.31 -0.79
N ARG A 440 -38.70 -4.92 0.00
CA ARG A 440 -40.07 -5.45 -0.12
C ARG A 440 -40.73 -5.01 -1.42
N SER A 441 -40.38 -3.84 -1.95
CA SER A 441 -40.86 -3.38 -3.27
C SER A 441 -40.06 -3.95 -4.45
N GLY A 442 -38.98 -4.71 -4.21
CA GLY A 442 -38.12 -5.29 -5.26
C GLY A 442 -37.09 -4.33 -5.84
N ASP A 443 -36.98 -3.14 -5.27
CA ASP A 443 -36.28 -1.97 -5.82
C ASP A 443 -34.82 -1.81 -5.38
N TRP A 444 -34.32 -2.79 -4.64
CA TRP A 444 -33.05 -2.65 -3.93
C TRP A 444 -31.84 -2.62 -4.88
N THR A 445 -31.84 -3.44 -5.92
CA THR A 445 -30.74 -3.47 -6.92
C THR A 445 -30.61 -2.12 -7.60
N ASP A 446 -31.71 -1.57 -8.14
CA ASP A 446 -31.72 -0.25 -8.77
C ASP A 446 -31.27 0.86 -7.81
N THR A 447 -31.70 0.79 -6.54
CA THR A 447 -31.30 1.77 -5.53
C THR A 447 -29.80 1.69 -5.25
N LEU A 448 -29.26 0.47 -5.17
CA LEU A 448 -27.83 0.24 -4.95
C LEU A 448 -27.00 0.75 -6.14
N ASP A 449 -27.45 0.51 -7.37
CA ASP A 449 -26.78 1.01 -8.58
C ASP A 449 -26.78 2.53 -8.66
N GLN A 450 -27.89 3.19 -8.29
CA GLN A 450 -27.94 4.65 -8.21
C GLN A 450 -27.00 5.21 -7.14
N ILE A 451 -26.96 4.63 -5.95
CA ILE A 451 -26.01 5.03 -4.89
C ILE A 451 -24.57 4.87 -5.37
N GLU A 452 -24.26 3.78 -6.07
CA GLU A 452 -22.91 3.52 -6.59
C GLU A 452 -22.53 4.51 -7.70
N ASN A 453 -23.45 4.84 -8.62
CA ASN A 453 -23.20 5.84 -9.65
C ASN A 453 -22.90 7.21 -9.04
N GLN A 454 -23.71 7.65 -8.07
CA GLN A 454 -23.44 8.88 -7.33
C GLN A 454 -22.15 8.82 -6.52
N THR A 455 -21.82 7.65 -5.94
CA THR A 455 -20.55 7.44 -5.26
C THR A 455 -19.38 7.68 -6.22
N ARG A 456 -19.47 7.15 -7.45
CA ARG A 456 -18.46 7.33 -8.49
C ARG A 456 -18.32 8.79 -8.90
N GLU A 457 -19.43 9.47 -9.16
CA GLU A 457 -19.46 10.91 -9.49
C GLU A 457 -18.77 11.74 -8.42
N LEU A 458 -19.15 11.57 -7.16
CA LEU A 458 -18.61 12.33 -6.03
C LEU A 458 -17.14 12.04 -5.73
N LEU A 459 -16.66 10.83 -6.03
CA LEU A 459 -15.23 10.51 -5.93
C LEU A 459 -14.41 11.16 -7.05
N THR A 460 -14.97 11.30 -8.26
CA THR A 460 -14.30 11.91 -9.41
C THR A 460 -14.37 13.45 -9.41
N GLY A 461 -15.47 14.01 -8.91
CA GLY A 461 -15.74 15.44 -8.87
C GLY A 461 -16.47 15.77 -7.58
N PRO A 462 -15.75 15.90 -6.45
CA PRO A 462 -16.39 16.21 -5.17
C PRO A 462 -17.10 17.57 -5.25
N PRO A 463 -18.20 17.76 -4.50
CA PRO A 463 -18.90 19.02 -4.48
C PRO A 463 -17.96 20.11 -3.97
N PRO A 464 -18.02 21.33 -4.53
CA PRO A 464 -17.27 22.48 -4.05
C PRO A 464 -17.85 23.06 -2.74
N ILE A 465 -18.58 22.23 -1.97
CA ILE A 465 -19.30 22.60 -0.77
C ILE A 465 -18.84 21.70 0.39
N ASP A 466 -18.38 22.30 1.48
CA ASP A 466 -18.18 21.60 2.76
C ASP A 466 -19.44 21.70 3.62
N TYR A 467 -20.36 20.75 3.44
CA TYR A 467 -21.62 20.70 4.17
C TYR A 467 -21.43 20.52 5.68
N HIS A 468 -20.36 19.84 6.11
CA HIS A 468 -20.07 19.67 7.53
C HIS A 468 -19.69 21.02 8.17
N ARG A 469 -18.79 21.77 7.54
CA ARG A 469 -18.42 23.11 7.99
C ARG A 469 -19.62 24.04 8.05
N ARG A 470 -20.49 24.04 7.03
CA ARG A 470 -21.69 24.89 7.00
C ARG A 470 -22.64 24.61 8.17
N ARG A 471 -22.83 23.33 8.53
CA ARG A 471 -23.61 22.95 9.71
C ARG A 471 -22.99 23.43 11.01
N LEU A 472 -21.66 23.38 11.13
CA LEU A 472 -20.95 23.90 12.30
C LEU A 472 -21.05 25.43 12.41
N GLN A 473 -20.98 26.15 11.30
CA GLN A 473 -21.11 27.62 11.26
C GLN A 473 -22.49 28.09 11.73
N LEU A 474 -23.55 27.37 11.34
CA LEU A 474 -24.92 27.64 11.76
C LEU A 474 -25.40 26.76 12.92
N ALA A 475 -24.48 26.17 13.69
CA ALA A 475 -24.84 25.33 14.84
C ALA A 475 -25.53 26.13 15.95
N ASN A 476 -25.20 27.43 16.08
CA ASN A 476 -25.87 28.33 17.01
C ASN A 476 -27.15 28.92 16.36
N PRO A 477 -28.35 28.55 16.83
CA PRO A 477 -29.61 29.04 16.26
C PRO A 477 -29.81 30.55 16.45
N ASP A 478 -29.32 31.13 17.55
CA ASP A 478 -29.49 32.55 17.87
C ASP A 478 -28.83 33.45 16.84
N LEU A 479 -27.72 32.98 16.27
CA LEU A 479 -26.99 33.66 15.21
C LEU A 479 -27.85 33.75 13.94
N THR A 480 -28.40 32.61 13.50
CA THR A 480 -29.26 32.52 12.31
C THR A 480 -30.52 33.38 12.48
N ILE A 481 -31.14 33.34 13.65
CA ILE A 481 -32.32 34.15 13.98
C ILE A 481 -31.98 35.66 13.98
N SER A 482 -30.81 36.04 14.51
CA SER A 482 -30.36 37.43 14.53
C SER A 482 -30.12 37.96 13.12
N ILE A 483 -29.47 37.18 12.26
CA ILE A 483 -29.28 37.50 10.84
C ILE A 483 -30.64 37.69 10.16
N ALA A 484 -31.57 36.76 10.37
CA ALA A 484 -32.89 36.84 9.75
C ALA A 484 -33.69 38.07 10.21
N ARG A 485 -33.66 38.41 11.51
CA ARG A 485 -34.29 39.63 12.04
C ARG A 485 -33.77 40.89 11.38
N ILE A 486 -32.46 40.97 11.17
CA ILE A 486 -31.82 42.11 10.49
C ILE A 486 -32.26 42.17 9.03
N LEU A 487 -32.22 41.04 8.32
CA LEU A 487 -32.63 40.96 6.91
C LEU A 487 -34.11 41.35 6.72
N SER A 488 -35.01 40.90 7.61
CA SER A 488 -36.44 41.24 7.57
C SER A 488 -36.75 42.74 7.72
N THR A 489 -35.79 43.57 8.14
CA THR A 489 -35.95 45.04 8.13
C THR A 489 -35.84 45.64 6.73
N SER A 490 -35.20 44.93 5.79
CA SER A 490 -35.08 45.33 4.38
C SER A 490 -36.41 45.16 3.64
N ARG A 491 -36.67 46.04 2.67
CA ARG A 491 -37.85 45.95 1.80
C ARG A 491 -37.95 44.61 1.07
N THR A 492 -36.81 43.99 0.75
CA THR A 492 -36.73 42.72 0.03
C THR A 492 -37.28 41.54 0.84
N PHE A 493 -37.08 41.52 2.15
CA PHE A 493 -37.41 40.37 3.02
C PHE A 493 -38.58 40.63 3.96
N ARG A 494 -39.15 41.84 3.98
CA ARG A 494 -40.24 42.25 4.90
C ARG A 494 -41.51 41.40 4.77
N ALA A 495 -41.72 40.74 3.62
CA ALA A 495 -42.88 39.90 3.38
C ALA A 495 -42.80 38.51 4.05
N VAL A 496 -41.63 38.13 4.56
CA VAL A 496 -41.37 36.83 5.19
C VAL A 496 -41.07 37.04 6.67
N THR A 497 -41.60 36.16 7.53
CA THR A 497 -41.33 36.25 8.97
C THR A 497 -39.84 36.01 9.26
N PRO A 498 -39.24 36.67 10.27
CA PRO A 498 -37.83 36.41 10.64
C PRO A 498 -37.54 34.94 10.95
N HIS A 499 -38.52 34.22 11.50
CA HIS A 499 -38.38 32.79 11.80
C HIS A 499 -38.37 31.95 10.51
N ALA A 500 -39.34 32.15 9.60
CA ALA A 500 -39.35 31.45 8.31
C ALA A 500 -38.10 31.75 7.47
N LEU A 501 -37.59 32.98 7.54
CA LEU A 501 -36.34 33.36 6.90
C LEU A 501 -35.12 32.68 7.54
N ALA A 502 -35.05 32.57 8.87
CA ALA A 502 -33.98 31.85 9.56
C ALA A 502 -33.96 30.36 9.18
N VAL A 503 -35.13 29.72 9.15
CA VAL A 503 -35.29 28.33 8.72
C VAL A 503 -34.84 28.15 7.28
N ALA A 504 -35.29 29.01 6.36
CA ALA A 504 -34.91 28.95 4.95
C ALA A 504 -33.40 29.17 4.73
N ILE A 505 -32.79 30.11 5.45
CA ILE A 505 -31.33 30.32 5.40
C ILE A 505 -30.61 29.05 5.83
N TRP A 506 -31.01 28.45 6.96
CA TRP A 506 -30.38 27.25 7.48
C TRP A 506 -30.50 26.07 6.51
N GLU A 507 -31.71 25.79 5.99
CA GLU A 507 -31.96 24.66 5.08
C GLU A 507 -31.19 24.80 3.77
N VAL A 508 -31.28 25.97 3.12
CA VAL A 508 -30.65 26.21 1.82
C VAL A 508 -29.12 26.23 1.96
N TYR A 509 -28.59 26.84 3.03
CA TYR A 509 -27.14 26.92 3.22
C TYR A 509 -26.51 25.57 3.59
N THR A 510 -27.13 24.82 4.51
CA THR A 510 -26.55 23.58 5.05
C THR A 510 -26.91 22.32 4.25
N GLY A 511 -27.85 22.41 3.30
CA GLY A 511 -28.40 21.24 2.61
C GLY A 511 -29.17 20.31 3.56
N GLY A 512 -29.84 20.90 4.55
CA GLY A 512 -30.59 20.21 5.59
C GLY A 512 -32.10 20.37 5.47
N ALA A 513 -32.83 19.84 6.46
CA ALA A 513 -34.26 20.10 6.64
C ALA A 513 -34.54 20.62 8.05
N ALA A 514 -35.47 21.56 8.17
CA ALA A 514 -35.80 22.24 9.43
C ALA A 514 -36.12 21.27 10.57
N GLU A 515 -36.74 20.13 10.25
CA GLU A 515 -37.06 19.05 11.20
C GLU A 515 -35.83 18.40 11.85
N PHE A 516 -34.62 18.65 11.33
CA PHE A 516 -33.35 18.19 11.89
C PHE A 516 -32.47 19.34 12.40
N ALA A 517 -32.97 20.56 12.38
CA ALA A 517 -32.31 21.69 13.01
C ALA A 517 -32.40 21.58 14.54
N THR A 518 -31.67 22.44 15.26
CA THR A 518 -31.80 22.55 16.71
C THR A 518 -33.23 22.96 17.10
N GLU A 519 -33.69 22.54 18.29
CA GLU A 519 -35.06 22.79 18.77
C GLU A 519 -35.49 24.26 18.67
N SER A 520 -34.57 25.21 18.82
CA SER A 520 -34.86 26.65 18.71
C SER A 520 -35.21 27.14 17.30
N LEU A 521 -34.86 26.39 16.24
CA LEU A 521 -35.18 26.70 14.84
C LEU A 521 -36.39 25.93 14.33
N TYR A 522 -36.78 24.84 14.98
CA TYR A 522 -37.96 24.06 14.62
C TYR A 522 -39.21 24.60 15.30
N SER A 523 -40.30 24.78 14.56
CA SER A 523 -41.63 25.12 15.09
C SER A 523 -42.70 24.35 14.32
N GLU A 524 -43.54 23.58 15.02
CA GLU A 524 -44.66 22.82 14.42
C GLU A 524 -45.72 23.75 13.79
N ASP A 525 -45.75 25.02 14.17
CA ASP A 525 -46.71 26.03 13.69
C ASP A 525 -46.27 26.74 12.39
N SER A 526 -45.24 26.25 11.73
CA SER A 526 -44.70 26.87 10.51
C SER A 526 -45.57 26.57 9.29
N ASN A 527 -46.13 27.61 8.65
CA ASN A 527 -46.90 27.43 7.41
C ASN A 527 -45.98 27.05 6.23
N ASP A 528 -46.16 25.85 5.66
CA ASP A 528 -45.37 25.32 4.53
C ASP A 528 -45.31 26.25 3.31
N GLY A 529 -46.36 27.04 3.07
CA GLY A 529 -46.40 28.03 1.99
C GLY A 529 -45.46 29.23 2.22
N ASP A 530 -45.31 29.66 3.47
CA ASP A 530 -44.40 30.74 3.87
C ASP A 530 -42.94 30.27 3.76
N LEU A 531 -42.65 29.04 4.23
CA LEU A 531 -41.32 28.44 4.12
C LEU A 531 -40.87 28.23 2.67
N SER A 532 -41.76 27.80 1.79
CA SER A 532 -41.43 27.60 0.37
C SER A 532 -41.09 28.92 -0.32
N SER A 533 -41.85 29.98 -0.01
CA SER A 533 -41.59 31.34 -0.51
C SER A 533 -40.28 31.89 0.05
N ALA A 534 -40.02 31.67 1.34
CA ALA A 534 -38.77 32.05 2.01
C ALA A 534 -37.54 31.38 1.38
N ARG A 535 -37.60 30.06 1.10
CA ARG A 535 -36.50 29.32 0.45
C ARG A 535 -36.16 29.90 -0.92
N ASN A 536 -37.17 30.18 -1.74
CA ASN A 536 -36.95 30.77 -3.07
C ASN A 536 -36.34 32.18 -2.95
N LEU A 537 -36.85 32.98 -2.03
CA LEU A 537 -36.32 34.32 -1.77
C LEU A 537 -34.85 34.28 -1.31
N VAL A 538 -34.49 33.34 -0.43
CA VAL A 538 -33.09 33.14 0.01
C VAL A 538 -32.19 32.77 -1.17
N ARG A 539 -32.63 31.86 -2.06
CA ARG A 539 -31.86 31.48 -3.26
C ARG A 539 -31.64 32.66 -4.20
N GLU A 540 -32.69 33.41 -4.48
CA GLU A 540 -32.64 34.57 -5.39
C GLU A 540 -31.77 35.70 -4.83
N GLN A 541 -31.81 35.92 -3.52
CA GLN A 541 -31.16 37.05 -2.85
C GLN A 541 -29.89 36.66 -2.08
N TRP A 542 -29.31 35.49 -2.36
CA TRP A 542 -28.15 34.99 -1.60
C TRP A 542 -26.94 35.90 -1.69
N SER A 543 -26.69 36.53 -2.84
CA SER A 543 -25.60 37.49 -3.00
C SER A 543 -25.78 38.69 -2.05
N THR A 544 -27.00 39.19 -1.92
CA THR A 544 -27.37 40.26 -0.99
C THR A 544 -27.22 39.82 0.46
N ILE A 545 -27.66 38.61 0.79
CA ILE A 545 -27.47 38.00 2.11
C ILE A 545 -25.97 37.94 2.41
N ARG A 546 -25.17 37.27 1.58
CA ARG A 546 -23.71 37.12 1.76
C ARG A 546 -22.97 38.45 1.92
N SER A 547 -23.41 39.50 1.24
CA SER A 547 -22.80 40.84 1.29
C SER A 547 -23.11 41.65 2.56
N ASN A 548 -24.02 41.17 3.41
CA ASN A 548 -24.35 41.84 4.67
C ASN A 548 -23.17 41.74 5.64
N SER A 549 -22.75 42.87 6.21
CA SER A 549 -21.50 43.04 6.96
C SER A 549 -21.31 42.13 8.18
N LEU A 550 -22.36 41.44 8.64
CA LEU A 550 -22.28 40.48 9.76
C LEU A 550 -21.93 39.04 9.32
N LEU A 551 -22.00 38.73 8.03
CA LEU A 551 -21.77 37.40 7.48
C LEU A 551 -20.31 37.12 7.07
N PRO A 552 -19.50 38.07 6.58
CA PRO A 552 -18.09 37.83 6.28
C PRO A 552 -17.26 37.35 7.48
N ASP A 553 -17.54 37.86 8.69
CA ASP A 553 -16.84 37.48 9.93
C ASP A 553 -17.16 36.07 10.43
N LEU A 554 -18.22 35.44 9.89
CA LEU A 554 -18.62 34.06 10.19
C LEU A 554 -17.96 33.03 9.25
N GLY A 555 -17.14 33.50 8.30
CA GLY A 555 -16.38 32.64 7.39
C GLY A 555 -17.23 31.97 6.31
N PHE A 556 -18.35 32.59 5.89
CA PHE A 556 -19.11 32.11 4.73
C PHE A 556 -18.20 32.16 3.50
N GLY A 557 -17.68 30.99 3.09
CA GLY A 557 -16.69 30.87 2.01
C GLY A 557 -17.23 31.28 0.64
N GLU A 558 -16.34 31.36 -0.36
CA GLU A 558 -16.69 31.65 -1.77
C GLU A 558 -17.43 30.51 -2.48
N GLU A 559 -17.77 29.45 -1.77
CA GLU A 559 -18.48 28.28 -2.30
C GLU A 559 -19.86 28.64 -2.88
N PRO A 560 -20.34 27.89 -3.90
CA PRO A 560 -21.69 28.08 -4.40
C PRO A 560 -22.72 27.72 -3.33
N LEU A 561 -23.87 28.41 -3.34
CA LEU A 561 -24.94 28.17 -2.35
C LEU A 561 -25.46 26.73 -2.41
N GLU A 562 -25.84 26.31 -3.61
CA GLU A 562 -26.32 24.95 -3.89
C GLU A 562 -25.40 24.28 -4.91
N TRP A 563 -25.33 22.96 -4.82
CA TRP A 563 -24.68 22.11 -5.81
C TRP A 563 -25.55 20.88 -5.98
N ARG A 564 -25.57 20.31 -7.18
CA ARG A 564 -26.21 19.03 -7.47
C ARG A 564 -25.22 18.16 -8.23
N PRO A 565 -25.25 16.83 -8.00
CA PRO A 565 -24.49 15.92 -8.84
C PRO A 565 -24.91 16.10 -10.30
N PRO A 566 -23.94 16.02 -11.24
CA PRO A 566 -24.16 16.26 -12.67
C PRO A 566 -25.10 15.26 -13.34
#